data_AF-A0A395IN49-F1
#
_entry.id   AF-A0A395IN49-F1
#
_cell.length_a   1.000
_cell.length_b   1.000
_cell.length_c   1.000
_cell.angle_alpha   90.00
_cell.angle_beta   90.00
_cell.angle_gamma   90.00
#
_symmetry.space_group_name_H-M   'P 1'
#
loop_
_entity.id
_entity.type
_entity.pdbx_description
1 polymer ?
#
loop_
_entity_poly.entity_id
_entity_poly.type
_entity_poly.pdbx_seq_one_letter_code
_entity_poly.pdbx_strand_id
1 'polypeptide(L)'
;MAALGEDLLGIVNKLQDLVFNTIGNDSLDLPQIVVVGSQSSGKSSVLENIVGRDFLPRGSGIVTRRPLILQLINVPSDEEDAPEAHTAASREIENETARIAGNNKGINRSPINLKIYSPHVLSLTLVDLPGLTKVPIGDQPTDIEKQTRNLISEYIAKPNSIILAVSPANVDIVNSEALKLARHVDPLGRRTIGVLTKIDLMDHGTNALDILSGRVYPLKLGFIGVVNRSQQDIQGNKTLSEALKSEADFFKHHPAYRNMAHRCGTSIPGKKSQHYFDGTYPRKIA
;
A
#
# COMPACT_ATOMS: atom_id res chain seq x y z
N MET A 1 -16.92 19.98 -15.35
CA MET A 1 -16.26 19.58 -14.09
C MET A 1 -16.06 18.08 -14.13
N ALA A 2 -14.87 17.61 -14.50
CA ALA A 2 -14.60 16.18 -14.65
C ALA A 2 -14.33 15.56 -13.27
N ALA A 3 -15.33 14.87 -12.73
CA ALA A 3 -15.12 13.94 -11.63
C ALA A 3 -14.56 12.63 -12.23
N LEU A 4 -13.25 12.44 -12.11
CA LEU A 4 -12.57 11.20 -12.47
C LEU A 4 -12.94 10.14 -11.43
N GLY A 5 -13.74 9.16 -11.82
CA GLY A 5 -14.10 8.01 -11.00
C GLY A 5 -13.10 6.88 -11.25
N GLU A 6 -12.14 6.71 -10.34
CA GLU A 6 -10.96 5.86 -10.58
C GLU A 6 -10.62 4.98 -9.38
N ASP A 7 -10.05 3.82 -9.70
CA ASP A 7 -9.51 2.83 -8.77
C ASP A 7 -8.11 3.21 -8.26
N LEU A 8 -7.58 2.43 -7.31
CA LEU A 8 -6.30 2.72 -6.66
C LEU A 8 -5.14 2.89 -7.65
N LEU A 9 -5.07 2.02 -8.65
CA LEU A 9 -4.01 2.07 -9.64
C LEU A 9 -4.21 3.21 -10.64
N GLY A 10 -5.43 3.49 -11.08
CA GLY A 10 -5.73 4.64 -11.91
C GLY A 10 -5.25 5.94 -11.26
N ILE A 11 -5.48 6.12 -9.95
CA ILE A 11 -5.02 7.29 -9.22
C ILE A 11 -3.49 7.34 -9.13
N VAL A 12 -2.82 6.22 -8.82
CA VAL A 12 -1.35 6.16 -8.79
C VAL A 12 -0.76 6.53 -10.15
N ASN A 13 -1.30 5.98 -11.24
CA ASN A 13 -0.87 6.23 -12.61
C ASN A 13 -1.06 7.70 -13.00
N LYS A 14 -2.18 8.31 -12.62
CA LYS A 14 -2.41 9.73 -12.90
C LYS A 14 -1.56 10.66 -12.09
N LEU A 15 -1.31 10.34 -10.83
CA LEU A 15 -0.39 11.13 -10.02
C LEU A 15 1.00 11.12 -10.65
N GLN A 16 1.40 9.98 -11.21
CA GLN A 16 2.59 9.88 -12.02
C GLN A 16 2.49 10.77 -13.28
N ASP A 17 1.46 10.61 -14.13
CA ASP A 17 1.31 11.38 -15.36
C ASP A 17 1.24 12.89 -15.11
N LEU A 18 0.56 13.32 -14.05
CA LEU A 18 0.49 14.73 -13.66
C LEU A 18 1.86 15.27 -13.24
N VAL A 19 2.65 14.47 -12.52
CA VAL A 19 4.02 14.85 -12.13
C VAL A 19 4.93 14.91 -13.36
N PHE A 20 4.83 13.94 -14.27
CA PHE A 20 5.61 13.90 -15.52
C PHE A 20 5.24 15.03 -16.50
N ASN A 21 3.95 15.39 -16.61
CA ASN A 21 3.48 16.40 -17.56
C ASN A 21 3.58 17.84 -17.04
N THR A 22 3.52 18.05 -15.72
CA THR A 22 3.54 19.40 -15.13
C THR A 22 4.97 19.89 -14.89
N ILE A 23 5.93 18.98 -14.77
CA ILE A 23 7.31 19.31 -14.43
C ILE A 23 8.20 18.66 -15.48
N GLY A 24 8.79 19.47 -16.36
CA GLY A 24 9.56 19.00 -17.52
C GLY A 24 10.80 18.17 -17.15
N ASN A 25 11.31 17.49 -18.18
CA ASN A 25 12.38 16.47 -18.27
C ASN A 25 13.71 16.63 -17.48
N ASP A 26 13.85 17.57 -16.56
CA ASP A 26 15.06 17.72 -15.74
C ASP A 26 14.95 16.87 -14.48
N SER A 27 15.54 15.67 -14.51
CA SER A 27 15.86 14.80 -13.36
C SER A 27 14.88 14.93 -12.17
N LEU A 28 13.62 14.56 -12.36
CA LEU A 28 12.59 14.68 -11.33
C LEU A 28 12.60 13.48 -10.38
N ASP A 29 12.82 13.77 -9.10
CA ASP A 29 12.48 12.85 -8.02
C ASP A 29 10.97 12.62 -8.02
N LEU A 30 10.51 11.47 -8.52
CA LEU A 30 9.11 11.07 -8.44
C LEU A 30 8.64 11.08 -6.97
N PRO A 31 7.41 11.55 -6.67
CA PRO A 31 6.92 11.58 -5.31
C PRO A 31 6.89 10.16 -4.73
N GLN A 32 7.42 10.02 -3.53
CA GLN A 32 7.39 8.75 -2.81
C GLN A 32 5.96 8.51 -2.30
N ILE A 33 5.43 7.30 -2.50
CA ILE A 33 4.16 6.89 -1.93
C ILE A 33 4.45 6.25 -0.57
N VAL A 34 4.09 6.94 0.51
CA VAL A 34 4.33 6.49 1.88
C VAL A 34 3.06 5.89 2.44
N VAL A 35 3.11 4.60 2.78
CA VAL A 35 1.96 3.87 3.32
C VAL A 35 1.93 3.98 4.84
N VAL A 36 0.83 4.51 5.38
CA VAL A 36 0.64 4.73 6.82
C VAL A 36 -0.63 4.04 7.29
N GLY A 37 -0.56 3.37 8.43
CA GLY A 37 -1.67 2.56 8.93
C GLY A 37 -1.33 1.89 10.25
N SER A 38 -2.35 1.55 11.04
CA SER A 38 -2.16 0.71 12.22
C SER A 38 -1.59 -0.67 11.86
N GLN A 39 -1.06 -1.37 12.86
CA GLN A 39 -0.73 -2.77 12.68
C GLN A 39 -1.96 -3.54 12.21
N SER A 40 -1.79 -4.44 11.24
CA SER A 40 -2.88 -5.26 10.68
C SER A 40 -4.00 -4.47 9.99
N SER A 41 -3.77 -3.20 9.61
CA SER A 41 -4.71 -2.42 8.80
C SER A 41 -4.74 -2.84 7.32
N GLY A 42 -3.84 -3.71 6.87
CA GLY A 42 -3.77 -4.18 5.48
C GLY A 42 -2.77 -3.43 4.59
N LYS A 43 -1.83 -2.65 5.15
CA LYS A 43 -0.77 -1.93 4.40
C LYS A 43 -0.04 -2.81 3.39
N SER A 44 0.49 -3.95 3.85
CA SER A 44 1.26 -4.87 3.01
C SER A 44 0.40 -5.44 1.88
N SER A 45 -0.85 -5.80 2.16
CA SER A 45 -1.79 -6.27 1.14
C SER A 45 -2.11 -5.20 0.09
N VAL A 46 -2.26 -3.94 0.50
CA VAL A 46 -2.44 -2.82 -0.43
C VAL A 46 -1.22 -2.66 -1.34
N LEU A 47 -0.01 -2.74 -0.79
CA LEU A 47 1.23 -2.70 -1.56
C LEU A 47 1.36 -3.87 -2.53
N GLU A 48 1.06 -5.08 -2.09
CA GLU A 48 1.11 -6.28 -2.92
C GLU A 48 0.11 -6.23 -4.07
N ASN A 49 -1.09 -5.68 -3.84
CA ASN A 49 -2.05 -5.48 -4.91
C ASN A 49 -1.59 -4.41 -5.90
N ILE A 50 -0.95 -3.32 -5.45
CA ILE A 50 -0.38 -2.28 -6.34
C ILE A 50 0.73 -2.87 -7.21
N VAL A 51 1.61 -3.68 -6.62
CA VAL A 51 2.74 -4.30 -7.32
C VAL A 51 2.27 -5.50 -8.17
N GLY A 52 1.12 -6.08 -7.85
CA GLY A 52 0.57 -7.25 -8.52
C GLY A 52 1.21 -8.57 -8.07
N ARG A 53 1.88 -8.61 -6.90
CA ARG A 53 2.67 -9.76 -6.45
C ARG A 53 2.75 -9.90 -4.93
N ASP A 54 2.91 -11.13 -4.47
CA ASP A 54 3.24 -11.46 -3.08
C ASP A 54 4.76 -11.44 -2.90
N PHE A 55 5.29 -10.40 -2.26
CA PHE A 55 6.72 -10.26 -1.99
C PHE A 55 7.00 -9.72 -0.59
N LEU A 56 5.97 -9.31 0.14
CA LEU A 56 6.11 -8.86 1.51
C LEU A 56 5.94 -10.05 2.45
N PRO A 57 6.72 -10.12 3.54
CA PRO A 57 6.48 -11.11 4.57
C PRO A 57 5.08 -10.94 5.17
N ARG A 58 4.46 -12.07 5.55
CA ARG A 58 3.11 -12.12 6.15
C ARG A 58 3.15 -13.00 7.39
N GLY A 59 2.65 -12.51 8.52
CA GLY A 59 2.62 -13.27 9.77
C GLY A 59 1.86 -12.59 10.91
N SER A 60 1.52 -13.36 11.95
CA SER A 60 0.92 -12.86 13.19
C SER A 60 2.01 -12.22 14.07
N GLY A 61 2.11 -10.88 14.07
CA GLY A 61 3.10 -10.13 14.85
C GLY A 61 3.46 -8.79 14.21
N ILE A 62 4.47 -8.07 14.73
CA ILE A 62 5.06 -6.94 13.99
C ILE A 62 5.95 -7.53 12.90
N VAL A 63 5.43 -7.56 11.68
CA VAL A 63 6.11 -8.09 10.51
C VAL A 63 7.13 -7.08 9.97
N THR A 64 6.77 -5.79 9.94
CA THR A 64 7.63 -4.70 9.44
C THR A 64 8.30 -3.96 10.62
N ARG A 65 9.56 -4.27 10.93
CA ARG A 65 10.37 -3.60 12.00
C ARG A 65 11.35 -2.55 11.47
N ARG A 66 11.48 -2.45 10.15
CA ARG A 66 12.33 -1.51 9.41
C ARG A 66 11.50 -0.88 8.30
N PRO A 67 11.74 0.39 7.92
CA PRO A 67 11.20 0.92 6.68
C PRO A 67 11.62 0.04 5.51
N LEU A 68 10.68 -0.27 4.60
CA LEU A 68 11.01 -0.90 3.33
C LEU A 68 10.80 0.13 2.23
N ILE A 69 11.88 0.47 1.54
CA ILE A 69 11.85 1.33 0.36
C ILE A 69 11.83 0.41 -0.86
N LEU A 70 10.67 0.29 -1.48
CA LEU A 70 10.45 -0.48 -2.67
C LEU A 70 10.48 0.44 -3.89
N GLN A 71 11.43 0.21 -4.79
CA GLN A 71 11.53 0.92 -6.06
C GLN A 71 11.15 -0.03 -7.18
N LEU A 72 10.02 0.25 -7.84
CA LEU A 72 9.69 -0.37 -9.11
C LEU A 72 10.39 0.41 -10.20
N ILE A 73 11.00 -0.28 -11.15
CA ILE A 73 11.75 0.30 -12.26
C ILE A 73 11.20 -0.33 -13.55
N ASN A 74 10.61 0.52 -14.39
CA ASN A 74 10.23 0.11 -15.73
C ASN A 74 11.48 -0.11 -16.58
N VAL A 75 11.61 -1.28 -17.18
CA VAL A 75 12.67 -1.59 -18.15
C VAL A 75 12.05 -1.81 -19.54
N PRO A 76 12.72 -1.45 -20.65
CA PRO A 76 12.21 -1.74 -21.98
C PRO A 76 11.96 -3.24 -22.19
N SER A 77 10.95 -3.60 -22.99
CA SER A 77 10.52 -4.98 -23.23
C SER A 77 11.56 -5.89 -23.87
N ASP A 78 12.64 -5.32 -24.39
CA ASP A 78 13.61 -6.00 -25.24
C ASP A 78 14.82 -6.55 -24.43
N GLU A 79 14.86 -6.32 -23.12
CA GLU A 79 15.85 -6.91 -22.21
C GLU A 79 15.30 -8.20 -21.56
N GLU A 80 15.30 -9.32 -22.30
CA GLU A 80 14.93 -10.66 -21.81
C GLU A 80 15.97 -11.30 -20.86
N ASP A 81 17.11 -10.63 -20.61
CA ASP A 81 18.22 -11.18 -19.81
C ASP A 81 18.23 -10.66 -18.36
N ALA A 82 17.30 -11.10 -17.53
CA ALA A 82 17.51 -11.01 -16.10
C ALA A 82 17.18 -12.33 -15.35
N PRO A 83 17.82 -12.60 -14.20
CA PRO A 83 17.84 -13.94 -13.61
C PRO A 83 16.65 -14.22 -12.69
N GLU A 84 15.98 -15.38 -12.91
CA GLU A 84 14.83 -15.90 -12.17
C GLU A 84 15.00 -15.86 -10.63
N ALA A 85 14.13 -15.15 -9.92
CA ALA A 85 14.06 -15.22 -8.45
C ALA A 85 12.63 -14.98 -7.94
N HIS A 86 11.78 -15.98 -8.11
CA HIS A 86 10.33 -15.90 -7.88
C HIS A 86 9.87 -16.17 -6.43
N THR A 87 10.77 -16.48 -5.50
CA THR A 87 10.43 -16.85 -4.11
C THR A 87 11.45 -16.40 -3.07
N ALA A 88 12.56 -15.77 -3.51
CA ALA A 88 13.64 -15.37 -2.61
C ALA A 88 13.32 -14.07 -1.85
N ALA A 89 12.62 -13.11 -2.47
CA ALA A 89 12.48 -11.76 -1.93
C ALA A 89 11.85 -11.70 -0.52
N SER A 90 10.72 -12.39 -0.27
CA SER A 90 10.10 -12.38 1.07
C SER A 90 11.02 -12.97 2.14
N ARG A 91 11.67 -14.11 1.84
CA ARG A 91 12.63 -14.75 2.75
C ARG A 91 13.87 -13.89 2.95
N GLU A 92 14.34 -13.21 1.92
CA GLU A 92 15.50 -12.33 1.97
C GLU A 92 15.21 -11.08 2.82
N ILE A 93 14.01 -10.50 2.71
CA ILE A 93 13.54 -9.41 3.57
C ILE A 93 13.48 -9.88 5.03
N GLU A 94 12.93 -11.06 5.29
CA GLU A 94 12.87 -11.63 6.65
C GLU A 94 14.28 -11.87 7.22
N ASN A 95 15.16 -12.47 6.43
CA ASN A 95 16.54 -12.76 6.81
C ASN A 95 17.34 -11.47 7.08
N GLU A 96 17.22 -10.46 6.22
CA GLU A 96 17.92 -9.19 6.38
C GLU A 96 17.35 -8.35 7.54
N THR A 97 16.04 -8.44 7.78
CA THR A 97 15.41 -7.87 8.97
C THR A 97 15.95 -8.55 10.23
N ALA A 98 16.02 -9.88 10.27
CA ALA A 98 16.53 -10.64 11.40
C ALA A 98 18.02 -10.36 11.67
N ARG A 99 18.83 -10.24 10.60
CA ARG A 99 20.27 -9.97 10.68
C ARG A 99 20.59 -8.61 11.31
N ILE A 100 19.87 -7.55 10.91
CA ILE A 100 20.16 -6.17 11.33
C ILE A 100 19.38 -5.75 12.58
N ALA A 101 18.11 -6.16 12.73
CA ALA A 101 17.34 -5.84 13.93
C ALA A 101 17.75 -6.73 15.13
N GLY A 102 18.39 -7.88 14.86
CA GLY A 102 18.71 -8.90 15.85
C GLY A 102 17.46 -9.50 16.51
N ASN A 103 17.65 -10.12 17.67
CA ASN A 103 16.55 -10.64 18.49
C ASN A 103 15.77 -9.54 19.23
N ASN A 104 16.24 -8.30 19.17
CA ASN A 104 15.59 -7.17 19.84
C ASN A 104 14.37 -6.72 19.00
N LYS A 105 13.20 -6.57 19.64
CA LYS A 105 11.93 -6.29 18.93
C LYS A 105 11.67 -4.79 18.69
N GLY A 106 12.69 -3.93 18.86
CA GLY A 106 12.61 -2.48 18.60
C GLY A 106 12.51 -2.12 17.12
N ILE A 107 12.16 -0.85 16.83
CA ILE A 107 12.20 -0.31 15.47
C ILE A 107 13.63 0.05 15.09
N ASN A 108 14.09 -0.39 13.93
CA ASN A 108 15.35 0.05 13.36
C ASN A 108 15.07 1.03 12.20
N ARG A 109 15.71 2.21 12.26
CA ARG A 109 15.52 3.30 11.29
C ARG A 109 16.21 3.04 9.95
N SER A 110 17.16 2.12 9.89
CA SER A 110 17.86 1.77 8.65
C SER A 110 16.89 1.08 7.68
N PRO A 111 16.59 1.67 6.51
CA PRO A 111 15.65 1.09 5.56
C PRO A 111 16.22 -0.19 4.94
N ILE A 112 15.33 -1.03 4.43
CA ILE A 112 15.67 -2.09 3.47
C ILE A 112 15.33 -1.53 2.09
N ASN A 113 16.29 -1.52 1.17
CA ASN A 113 16.06 -1.09 -0.20
C ASN A 113 15.81 -2.32 -1.07
N LEU A 114 14.67 -2.34 -1.75
CA LEU A 114 14.32 -3.40 -2.69
C LEU A 114 14.01 -2.77 -4.05
N LYS A 115 14.69 -3.24 -5.09
CA LYS A 115 14.45 -2.83 -6.48
C LYS A 115 13.81 -3.97 -7.26
N ILE A 116 12.68 -3.68 -7.91
CA ILE A 116 11.99 -4.62 -8.80
C ILE A 116 12.02 -4.04 -10.21
N TYR A 117 12.60 -4.80 -11.14
CA TYR A 117 12.69 -4.43 -12.55
C TYR A 117 11.62 -5.19 -13.32
N SER A 118 10.80 -4.48 -14.10
CA SER A 118 9.80 -5.10 -14.95
C SER A 118 9.37 -4.17 -16.09
N PRO A 119 9.18 -4.68 -17.32
CA PRO A 119 8.60 -3.88 -18.40
C PRO A 119 7.11 -3.58 -18.21
N HIS A 120 6.49 -4.19 -17.19
CA HIS A 120 5.06 -4.17 -16.95
C HIS A 120 4.67 -3.40 -15.68
N VAL A 121 5.64 -2.83 -14.97
CA VAL A 121 5.41 -1.95 -13.83
C VAL A 121 5.75 -0.52 -14.20
N LEU A 122 5.14 0.43 -13.51
CA LEU A 122 5.55 1.82 -13.61
C LEU A 122 6.76 2.07 -12.69
N SER A 123 7.63 3.00 -13.11
CA SER A 123 8.73 3.44 -12.26
C SER A 123 8.17 4.25 -11.09
N LEU A 124 8.21 3.71 -9.87
CA LEU A 124 7.66 4.36 -8.68
C LEU A 124 8.37 3.90 -7.40
N THR A 125 8.40 4.78 -6.39
CA THR A 125 8.95 4.46 -5.07
C THR A 125 7.82 4.36 -4.05
N LEU A 126 7.65 3.16 -3.49
CA LEU A 126 6.73 2.85 -2.39
C LEU A 126 7.55 2.73 -1.10
N VAL A 127 7.03 3.29 -0.02
CA VAL A 127 7.62 3.15 1.31
C VAL A 127 6.61 2.44 2.22
N ASP A 128 6.93 1.21 2.61
CA ASP A 128 6.21 0.52 3.70
C ASP A 128 6.85 0.88 5.03
N LEU A 129 6.02 1.29 5.98
CA LEU A 129 6.47 1.68 7.31
C LEU A 129 5.90 0.72 8.36
N PRO A 130 6.61 0.53 9.49
CA PRO A 130 6.08 -0.19 10.63
C PRO A 130 4.67 0.30 11.00
N GLY A 131 3.77 -0.65 11.26
CA GLY A 131 2.39 -0.32 11.64
C GLY A 131 2.32 0.32 13.02
N LEU A 132 1.43 1.30 13.19
CA LEU A 132 1.20 1.92 14.50
C LEU A 132 0.65 0.90 15.50
N THR A 133 1.32 0.77 16.65
CA THR A 133 0.90 -0.06 17.79
C THR A 133 0.67 0.84 19.00
N LYS A 134 -0.41 0.57 19.77
CA LYS A 134 -0.74 1.31 21.00
C LYS A 134 -0.15 0.66 22.26
N VAL A 135 0.10 -0.64 22.19
CA VAL A 135 0.60 -1.44 23.31
C VAL A 135 1.78 -2.25 22.81
N PRO A 136 2.94 -2.20 23.49
CA PRO A 136 4.07 -3.04 23.14
C PRO A 136 3.71 -4.52 23.30
N ILE A 137 4.12 -5.35 22.34
CA ILE A 137 3.87 -6.79 22.35
C ILE A 137 5.19 -7.55 22.50
N GLY A 138 5.25 -8.47 23.46
CA GLY A 138 6.47 -9.24 23.77
C GLY A 138 7.60 -8.32 24.24
N ASP A 139 8.80 -8.51 23.70
CA ASP A 139 10.03 -7.78 24.10
C ASP A 139 10.16 -6.39 23.45
N GLN A 140 9.04 -5.77 23.06
CA GLN A 140 9.07 -4.42 22.49
C GLN A 140 9.32 -3.38 23.60
N PRO A 141 10.09 -2.33 23.29
CA PRO A 141 10.30 -1.26 24.25
C PRO A 141 9.00 -0.50 24.53
N THR A 142 8.88 0.07 25.73
CA THR A 142 7.66 0.77 26.18
C THR A 142 7.36 2.03 25.37
N ASP A 143 8.34 2.59 24.67
CA ASP A 143 8.23 3.77 23.81
C ASP A 143 8.07 3.43 22.31
N ILE A 144 7.81 2.16 21.96
CA ILE A 144 7.66 1.69 20.56
C ILE A 144 6.66 2.52 19.75
N GLU A 145 5.55 2.94 20.38
CA GLU A 145 4.54 3.79 19.74
C GLU A 145 5.15 5.12 19.31
N LYS A 146 5.87 5.79 20.22
CA LYS A 146 6.52 7.07 19.97
C LYS A 146 7.60 6.94 18.90
N GLN A 147 8.41 5.88 18.95
CA GLN A 147 9.44 5.62 17.94
C GLN A 147 8.82 5.44 16.55
N THR A 148 7.77 4.62 16.45
CA THR A 148 7.06 4.35 15.19
C THR A 148 6.42 5.61 14.64
N ARG A 149 5.77 6.41 15.50
CA ARG A 149 5.15 7.68 15.13
C ARG A 149 6.16 8.70 14.62
N ASN A 150 7.32 8.81 15.28
CA ASN A 150 8.40 9.71 14.87
C ASN A 150 8.95 9.29 13.50
N LEU A 151 9.23 8.00 13.32
CA LEU A 151 9.69 7.45 12.04
C LEU A 151 8.69 7.75 10.92
N ILE A 152 7.40 7.49 11.13
CA ILE A 152 6.36 7.81 10.13
C ILE A 152 6.36 9.30 9.80
N SER A 153 6.38 10.15 10.83
CA SER A 153 6.35 11.61 10.68
C SER A 153 7.51 12.12 9.82
N GLU A 154 8.72 11.57 9.99
CA GLU A 154 9.90 11.92 9.19
C GLU A 154 9.71 11.64 7.69
N TYR A 155 9.03 10.54 7.32
CA TYR A 155 8.76 10.20 5.93
C TYR A 155 7.63 11.04 5.34
N ILE A 156 6.51 11.19 6.05
CA ILE A 156 5.34 11.92 5.53
C ILE A 156 5.49 13.44 5.56
N ALA A 157 6.43 13.98 6.35
CA ALA A 157 6.71 15.42 6.38
C ALA A 157 7.32 15.93 5.07
N LYS A 158 7.91 15.05 4.24
CA LYS A 158 8.47 15.44 2.94
C LYS A 158 7.35 15.93 2.02
N PRO A 159 7.43 17.16 1.46
CA PRO A 159 6.38 17.70 0.60
C PRO A 159 6.21 16.92 -0.70
N ASN A 160 7.31 16.38 -1.24
CA ASN A 160 7.32 15.49 -2.41
C ASN A 160 6.99 14.03 -2.03
N SER A 161 5.88 13.83 -1.33
CA SER A 161 5.37 12.50 -0.99
C SER A 161 3.84 12.45 -1.00
N ILE A 162 3.30 11.35 -1.48
CA ILE A 162 1.88 11.02 -1.40
C ILE A 162 1.67 10.13 -0.18
N ILE A 163 0.70 10.46 0.66
CA ILE A 163 0.39 9.71 1.87
C ILE A 163 -0.76 8.75 1.55
N LEU A 164 -0.52 7.45 1.62
CA LEU A 164 -1.54 6.42 1.51
C LEU A 164 -2.00 6.04 2.92
N ALA A 165 -3.09 6.64 3.39
CA ALA A 165 -3.62 6.46 4.74
C ALA A 165 -4.57 5.26 4.80
N VAL A 166 -4.03 4.10 5.18
CA VAL A 166 -4.72 2.81 5.21
C VAL A 166 -5.42 2.61 6.56
N SER A 167 -6.75 2.54 6.53
CA SER A 167 -7.61 2.36 7.70
C SER A 167 -8.60 1.23 7.45
N PRO A 168 -8.83 0.33 8.42
CA PRO A 168 -9.88 -0.68 8.25
C PRO A 168 -11.27 -0.02 8.38
N ALA A 169 -12.24 -0.49 7.60
CA ALA A 169 -13.59 0.06 7.54
C ALA A 169 -14.49 -0.39 8.70
N ASN A 170 -14.12 -1.48 9.38
CA ASN A 170 -14.83 -2.02 10.53
C ASN A 170 -14.49 -1.30 11.85
N VAL A 171 -13.78 -0.19 11.80
CA VAL A 171 -13.55 0.72 12.94
C VAL A 171 -13.92 2.14 12.53
N ASP A 172 -14.24 2.97 13.51
CA ASP A 172 -14.52 4.38 13.26
C ASP A 172 -13.29 5.09 12.65
N ILE A 173 -13.48 5.65 11.46
CA ILE A 173 -12.44 6.32 10.69
C ILE A 173 -11.89 7.58 11.39
N VAL A 174 -12.70 8.22 12.24
CA VAL A 174 -12.27 9.40 13.02
C VAL A 174 -11.17 9.03 14.01
N ASN A 175 -11.13 7.76 14.44
CA ASN A 175 -10.10 7.21 15.31
C ASN A 175 -8.87 6.68 14.56
N SER A 176 -8.81 6.85 13.23
CA SER A 176 -7.64 6.44 12.43
C SER A 176 -6.43 7.29 12.76
N GLU A 177 -5.43 6.67 13.38
CA GLU A 177 -4.13 7.32 13.62
C GLU A 177 -3.39 7.67 12.32
N ALA A 178 -3.59 6.91 11.24
CA ALA A 178 -3.01 7.22 9.95
C ALA A 178 -3.51 8.56 9.40
N LEU A 179 -4.82 8.80 9.48
CA LEU A 179 -5.42 10.06 9.05
C LEU A 179 -5.06 11.22 9.98
N LYS A 180 -4.95 10.98 11.29
CA LYS A 180 -4.49 12.01 12.25
C LYS A 180 -3.05 12.45 11.94
N LEU A 181 -2.14 11.51 11.67
CA LEU A 181 -0.76 11.81 11.29
C LEU A 181 -0.70 12.53 9.94
N ALA A 182 -1.45 12.06 8.94
CA ALA A 182 -1.51 12.69 7.64
C ALA A 182 -1.99 14.15 7.75
N ARG A 183 -3.04 14.42 8.51
CA ARG A 183 -3.58 15.78 8.70
C ARG A 183 -2.60 16.73 9.37
N HIS A 184 -1.69 16.23 10.20
CA HIS A 184 -0.67 17.06 10.85
C HIS A 184 0.32 17.65 9.84
N VAL A 185 0.65 16.92 8.77
CA VAL A 185 1.61 17.32 7.72
C VAL A 185 0.95 17.71 6.38
N ASP A 186 -0.35 17.44 6.24
CA ASP A 186 -1.20 17.79 5.11
C ASP A 186 -2.60 18.22 5.60
N PRO A 187 -2.74 19.40 6.26
CA PRO A 187 -4.00 19.86 6.84
C PRO A 187 -5.14 20.00 5.82
N LEU A 188 -4.79 20.29 4.56
CA LEU A 188 -5.75 20.46 3.47
C LEU A 188 -6.08 19.16 2.73
N GLY A 189 -5.40 18.04 3.07
CA GLY A 189 -5.61 16.74 2.45
C GLY A 189 -5.29 16.73 0.94
N ARG A 190 -4.31 17.53 0.49
CA ARG A 190 -3.98 17.72 -0.93
C ARG A 190 -3.20 16.55 -1.53
N ARG A 191 -2.41 15.86 -0.70
CA ARG A 191 -1.51 14.76 -1.10
C ARG A 191 -1.78 13.48 -0.31
N THR A 192 -2.93 13.39 0.34
CA THR A 192 -3.37 12.25 1.14
C THR A 192 -4.51 11.52 0.44
N ILE A 193 -4.34 10.22 0.23
CA ILE A 193 -5.37 9.29 -0.26
C ILE A 193 -5.82 8.44 0.92
N GLY A 194 -7.13 8.35 1.14
CA GLY A 194 -7.69 7.43 2.12
C GLY A 194 -7.92 6.05 1.52
N VAL A 195 -7.43 5.00 2.16
CA VAL A 195 -7.72 3.61 1.75
C VAL A 195 -8.49 2.91 2.85
N LEU A 196 -9.70 2.44 2.53
CA LEU A 196 -10.54 1.65 3.42
C LEU A 196 -10.39 0.18 3.11
N THR A 197 -9.71 -0.55 3.99
CA THR A 197 -9.59 -2.02 3.90
C THR A 197 -10.70 -2.70 4.71
N LYS A 198 -10.85 -4.02 4.59
CA LYS A 198 -11.80 -4.81 5.41
C LYS A 198 -13.24 -4.31 5.30
N ILE A 199 -13.61 -3.74 4.15
CA ILE A 199 -14.97 -3.22 3.91
C ILE A 199 -16.01 -4.35 3.82
N ASP A 200 -15.55 -5.56 3.52
CA ASP A 200 -16.27 -6.82 3.57
C ASP A 200 -16.59 -7.30 4.99
N LEU A 201 -15.88 -6.79 6.01
CA LEU A 201 -16.03 -7.18 7.42
C LEU A 201 -16.80 -6.14 8.26
N MET A 202 -17.56 -5.25 7.62
CA MET A 202 -18.40 -4.29 8.33
C MET A 202 -19.66 -4.95 8.91
N ASP A 203 -20.13 -4.43 10.04
CA ASP A 203 -21.33 -4.94 10.71
C ASP A 203 -22.56 -4.83 9.81
N HIS A 204 -23.40 -5.87 9.82
CA HIS A 204 -24.64 -5.88 9.05
C HIS A 204 -25.52 -4.66 9.40
N GLY A 205 -26.01 -3.98 8.37
CA GLY A 205 -26.79 -2.75 8.52
C GLY A 205 -25.96 -1.46 8.50
N THR A 206 -24.63 -1.55 8.53
CA THR A 206 -23.72 -0.40 8.36
C THR A 206 -23.06 -0.41 6.98
N ASN A 207 -22.53 0.73 6.54
CA ASN A 207 -21.74 0.84 5.33
C ASN A 207 -20.79 2.05 5.39
N ALA A 208 -19.79 2.08 4.50
CA ALA A 208 -18.79 3.15 4.44
C ALA A 208 -19.07 4.21 3.36
N LEU A 209 -20.31 4.32 2.83
CA LEU A 209 -20.61 5.20 1.69
C LEU A 209 -20.29 6.68 1.96
N ASP A 210 -20.63 7.18 3.15
CA ASP A 210 -20.35 8.57 3.49
C ASP A 210 -18.85 8.84 3.66
N ILE A 211 -18.07 7.82 4.05
CA ILE A 211 -16.60 7.91 4.12
C ILE A 211 -16.01 7.90 2.70
N LEU A 212 -16.41 6.93 1.87
CA LEU A 212 -15.99 6.82 0.46
C LEU A 212 -16.37 8.06 -0.37
N SER A 213 -17.49 8.70 -0.03
CA SER A 213 -17.95 9.93 -0.67
C SER A 213 -17.26 11.19 -0.12
N GLY A 214 -16.40 11.07 0.89
CA GLY A 214 -15.69 12.18 1.51
C GLY A 214 -16.56 13.09 2.38
N ARG A 215 -17.77 12.66 2.76
CA ARG A 215 -18.70 13.43 3.61
C ARG A 215 -18.31 13.41 5.08
N VAL A 216 -17.78 12.28 5.57
CA VAL A 216 -17.33 12.14 6.96
C VAL A 216 -15.95 12.76 7.16
N TYR A 217 -15.01 12.45 6.27
CA TYR A 217 -13.64 12.93 6.33
C TYR A 217 -13.22 13.42 4.94
N PRO A 218 -13.14 14.74 4.69
CA PRO A 218 -12.84 15.24 3.35
C PRO A 218 -11.33 15.17 3.05
N LEU A 219 -10.98 14.50 1.95
CA LEU A 219 -9.66 14.46 1.33
C LEU A 219 -9.77 14.91 -0.14
N LYS A 220 -8.79 15.67 -0.65
CA LYS A 220 -8.82 16.15 -2.05
C LYS A 220 -8.63 15.02 -3.05
N LEU A 221 -7.85 14.00 -2.69
CA LEU A 221 -7.65 12.79 -3.49
C LEU A 221 -8.69 11.70 -3.19
N GLY A 222 -9.62 11.96 -2.26
CA GLY A 222 -10.72 11.06 -1.94
C GLY A 222 -10.35 9.82 -1.13
N PHE A 223 -11.29 8.87 -1.12
CA PHE A 223 -11.19 7.58 -0.46
C PHE A 223 -11.45 6.46 -1.46
N ILE A 224 -10.77 5.33 -1.26
CA ILE A 224 -10.88 4.12 -2.07
C ILE A 224 -11.13 2.94 -1.14
N GLY A 225 -12.20 2.20 -1.38
CA GLY A 225 -12.46 0.95 -0.68
C GLY A 225 -11.75 -0.21 -1.37
N VAL A 226 -11.13 -1.09 -0.59
CA VAL A 226 -10.46 -2.30 -1.10
C VAL A 226 -10.85 -3.53 -0.27
N VAL A 227 -10.95 -4.66 -0.95
CA VAL A 227 -11.16 -6.00 -0.34
C VAL A 227 -9.91 -6.82 -0.60
N ASN A 228 -9.22 -7.18 0.48
CA ASN A 228 -7.99 -7.97 0.43
C ASN A 228 -8.28 -9.43 0.75
N ARG A 229 -7.31 -10.31 0.48
CA ARG A 229 -7.35 -11.70 0.94
C ARG A 229 -7.42 -11.75 2.47
N SER A 230 -8.33 -12.56 2.98
CA SER A 230 -8.41 -12.92 4.39
C SER A 230 -7.27 -13.88 4.77
N GLN A 231 -7.10 -14.12 6.08
CA GLN A 231 -6.13 -15.14 6.54
C GLN A 231 -6.48 -16.54 6.04
N GLN A 232 -7.77 -16.85 5.92
CA GLN A 232 -8.24 -18.12 5.36
C GLN A 232 -7.92 -18.23 3.87
N ASP A 233 -8.12 -17.15 3.10
CA ASP A 233 -7.74 -17.10 1.68
C ASP A 233 -6.25 -17.34 1.49
N ILE A 234 -5.41 -16.75 2.35
CA ILE A 234 -3.95 -16.92 2.31
C ILE A 234 -3.57 -18.38 2.61
N GLN A 235 -4.15 -18.98 3.66
CA GLN A 235 -3.91 -20.39 4.00
C GLN A 235 -4.42 -21.35 2.92
N GLY A 236 -5.50 -20.97 2.24
CA GLY A 236 -6.05 -21.67 1.09
C GLY A 236 -5.31 -21.41 -0.23
N ASN A 237 -4.19 -20.69 -0.22
CA ASN A 237 -3.41 -20.32 -1.40
C ASN A 237 -4.21 -19.62 -2.50
N LYS A 238 -5.23 -18.83 -2.13
CA LYS A 238 -5.98 -18.00 -3.08
C LYS A 238 -5.02 -17.04 -3.78
N THR A 239 -5.00 -17.12 -5.11
CA THR A 239 -4.12 -16.31 -5.94
C THR A 239 -4.53 -14.84 -5.90
N LEU A 240 -3.59 -13.94 -6.21
CA LEU A 240 -3.91 -12.52 -6.31
C LEU A 240 -4.96 -12.22 -7.39
N SER A 241 -4.91 -12.94 -8.51
CA SER A 241 -5.88 -12.79 -9.61
C SER A 241 -7.31 -13.14 -9.15
N GLU A 242 -7.47 -14.25 -8.42
CA GLU A 242 -8.76 -14.62 -7.84
C GLU A 242 -9.24 -13.62 -6.79
N ALA A 243 -8.32 -13.04 -6.01
CA ALA A 243 -8.64 -12.00 -5.05
C ALA A 243 -9.16 -10.73 -5.72
N LEU A 244 -8.49 -10.24 -6.77
CA LEU A 244 -8.92 -9.07 -7.54
C LEU A 244 -10.27 -9.31 -8.22
N LYS A 245 -10.52 -10.52 -8.74
CA LYS A 245 -11.83 -10.90 -9.27
C LYS A 245 -12.91 -10.90 -8.18
N SER A 246 -12.61 -11.49 -7.03
CA SER A 246 -13.53 -11.51 -5.88
C SER A 246 -13.85 -10.10 -5.38
N GLU A 247 -12.87 -9.20 -5.36
CA GLU A 247 -13.04 -7.79 -5.00
C GLU A 247 -13.96 -7.06 -5.99
N ALA A 248 -13.73 -7.23 -7.29
CA ALA A 248 -14.58 -6.66 -8.33
C ALA A 248 -16.03 -7.17 -8.22
N ASP A 249 -16.19 -8.47 -8.01
CA ASP A 249 -17.51 -9.09 -7.81
C ASP A 249 -18.20 -8.59 -6.54
N PHE A 250 -17.46 -8.38 -5.45
CA PHE A 250 -17.97 -7.78 -4.22
C PHE A 250 -18.55 -6.39 -4.50
N PHE A 251 -17.76 -5.46 -5.06
CA PHE A 251 -18.24 -4.10 -5.29
C PHE A 251 -19.39 -4.03 -6.29
N LYS A 252 -19.37 -4.87 -7.33
CA LYS A 252 -20.42 -4.92 -8.36
C LYS A 252 -21.77 -5.38 -7.81
N HIS A 253 -21.78 -6.36 -6.91
CA HIS A 253 -23.02 -6.97 -6.41
C HIS A 253 -23.44 -6.47 -5.03
N HIS A 254 -22.58 -5.76 -4.29
CA HIS A 254 -22.92 -5.27 -2.95
C HIS A 254 -24.03 -4.19 -3.03
N PRO A 255 -25.16 -4.36 -2.31
CA PRO A 255 -26.31 -3.45 -2.41
C PRO A 255 -25.97 -1.98 -2.16
N ALA A 256 -25.08 -1.72 -1.19
CA ALA A 256 -24.64 -0.36 -0.87
C ALA A 256 -23.61 0.18 -1.87
N TYR A 257 -22.66 -0.65 -2.34
CA TYR A 257 -21.46 -0.16 -3.03
C TYR A 257 -21.52 -0.25 -4.56
N ARG A 258 -22.53 -0.93 -5.14
CA ARG A 258 -22.67 -1.10 -6.60
C ARG A 258 -22.56 0.21 -7.40
N ASN A 259 -23.10 1.31 -6.86
CA ASN A 259 -23.06 2.61 -7.53
C ASN A 259 -21.68 3.28 -7.45
N MET A 260 -20.82 2.83 -6.54
CA MET A 260 -19.45 3.29 -6.35
C MET A 260 -18.41 2.26 -6.83
N ALA A 261 -18.83 1.17 -7.48
CA ALA A 261 -17.92 0.11 -7.91
C ALA A 261 -16.81 0.60 -8.84
N HIS A 262 -17.04 1.67 -9.61
CA HIS A 262 -16.04 2.29 -10.48
C HIS A 262 -15.00 3.16 -9.74
N ARG A 263 -15.19 3.43 -8.44
CA ARG A 263 -14.31 4.24 -7.57
C ARG A 263 -13.65 3.42 -6.47
N CYS A 264 -13.93 2.12 -6.44
CA CYS A 264 -13.48 1.19 -5.42
C CYS A 264 -12.84 -0.01 -6.10
N GLY A 265 -12.06 -0.74 -5.33
CA GLY A 265 -11.27 -1.85 -5.81
C GLY A 265 -9.86 -1.43 -6.22
N THR A 266 -9.05 -2.44 -6.44
CA THR A 266 -7.64 -2.30 -6.77
C THR A 266 -7.39 -2.42 -8.29
N SER A 267 -8.44 -2.33 -9.11
CA SER A 267 -8.42 -2.82 -10.49
C SER A 267 -7.30 -2.25 -11.38
N ILE A 268 -6.80 -3.12 -12.26
CA ILE A 268 -5.93 -2.84 -13.40
C ILE A 268 -6.84 -2.82 -14.63
N PRO A 269 -7.17 -1.67 -15.23
CA PRO A 269 -7.97 -1.67 -16.45
C PRO A 269 -7.16 -2.23 -17.62
N GLY A 270 -7.66 -3.30 -18.23
CA GLY A 270 -7.44 -3.62 -19.65
C GLY A 270 -5.99 -3.68 -20.15
N LYS A 271 -5.33 -4.81 -19.94
CA LYS A 271 -4.70 -5.64 -20.98
C LYS A 271 -4.44 -7.01 -20.31
N LYS A 272 -4.73 -8.12 -21.00
CA LYS A 272 -4.35 -9.54 -20.76
C LYS A 272 -3.83 -9.96 -19.36
N SER A 273 -4.70 -10.07 -18.36
CA SER A 273 -4.39 -10.53 -16.99
C SER A 273 -3.85 -11.97 -16.83
N GLN A 274 -3.17 -12.55 -17.82
CA GLN A 274 -2.73 -13.95 -17.81
C GLN A 274 -1.24 -14.19 -18.09
N HIS A 275 -0.46 -13.19 -18.52
CA HIS A 275 0.96 -13.41 -18.88
C HIS A 275 1.94 -12.29 -18.45
N TYR A 276 1.57 -11.39 -17.54
CA TYR A 276 2.39 -10.20 -17.25
C TYR A 276 3.71 -10.44 -16.53
N PHE A 277 4.01 -11.65 -16.08
CA PHE A 277 4.95 -11.81 -14.98
C PHE A 277 5.85 -13.04 -15.06
N ASP A 278 5.94 -13.67 -16.23
CA ASP A 278 6.91 -14.76 -16.49
C ASP A 278 8.38 -14.28 -16.63
N GLY A 279 8.69 -12.99 -16.44
CA GLY A 279 10.06 -12.49 -16.62
C GLY A 279 10.38 -11.20 -15.86
N THR A 280 10.37 -11.23 -14.53
CA THR A 280 10.80 -10.06 -13.74
C THR A 280 11.70 -10.45 -12.58
N TYR A 281 12.64 -9.58 -12.24
CA TYR A 281 13.82 -10.02 -11.54
C TYR A 281 14.21 -9.00 -10.46
N PRO A 282 14.29 -9.41 -9.17
CA PRO A 282 14.90 -8.58 -8.14
C PRO A 282 16.43 -8.62 -8.31
N ARG A 283 17.10 -7.45 -8.28
CA ARG A 283 18.56 -7.38 -8.14
C ARG A 283 18.92 -6.85 -6.74
N LYS A 284 19.84 -7.59 -6.10
CA LYS A 284 20.54 -7.37 -4.82
C LYS A 284 19.95 -6.31 -3.87
N ILE A 285 19.53 -6.79 -2.70
CA ILE A 285 19.42 -5.99 -1.48
C ILE A 285 20.82 -5.41 -1.18
N ALA A 286 20.90 -4.08 -1.07
CA ALA A 286 22.08 -3.34 -0.62
C ALA A 286 21.74 -2.59 0.68
#